data_AF-W8RRK0-F1
#
_entry.id   AF-W8RRK0-F1
#
_cell.length_a   1.000
_cell.length_b   1.000
_cell.length_c   1.000
_cell.angle_alpha   90.00
_cell.angle_beta   90.00
_cell.angle_gamma   90.00
#
_symmetry.space_group_name_H-M   'P 1'
#
loop_
_entity.id
_entity.type
_entity.pdbx_description
1 polymer ?
#
loop_
_entity_poly.entity_id
_entity_poly.type
_entity_poly.pdbx_seq_one_letter_code
_entity_poly.pdbx_strand_id
1 'polypeptide(L)'
;MSEAEKPADKPHEPTPRKLEDARKKGEIPRSADLNTAVTYGGFLLAGAMLAPWLVQTLGDLMRASLGQADRMAAVILAPGGTTTAAAVIGPVILALGALITVPAGVLLVTLFGQRGLLFSPAKLEPKLSRISPISNAQQKYGAQGLFQFAKSAVKLSVVSLLLALYLWARAEPIMTSIYAAPGQVMLLLGRLVLDFLIAVTGMSAVIGGIDWLWEWQQHQTKNRMSRQELMDEAKTAEGDPHMKQERRQRGQAIAMNRMLGDVPKADVVIVNPTHYAVALQWDRARGGVPICLAKGVDSIAARIRERAAEAGVPIFSDSPDGPRPLCRDRDRGGDRTGPLPGGGGGDPLCGSDASEGAAEGASVKRPDPRLEQLCAVSRLLADCAQAPVTAARTARDIIKGRIEAMAAHRRQLMQSATDPVLAATMLAQAERLRQAQAREMMALARAEARLATAQKAAARAVGRKHALAELQRKDVARHKRHAARRRNYG
;
A
#
# COMPACT_ATOMS: atom_id res chain seq x y z
N MET A 1 -3.65 -27.68 31.49
CA MET A 1 -4.41 -27.52 30.24
C MET A 1 -4.92 -26.09 30.23
N SER A 2 -4.24 -25.20 29.51
CA SER A 2 -4.55 -23.78 29.45
C SER A 2 -5.94 -23.57 28.86
N GLU A 3 -6.78 -22.82 29.57
CA GLU A 3 -8.08 -22.36 29.10
C GLU A 3 -7.99 -21.85 27.66
N ALA A 4 -8.89 -22.35 26.82
CA ALA A 4 -9.17 -21.74 25.53
C ALA A 4 -9.75 -20.35 25.80
N GLU A 5 -8.88 -19.33 25.89
CA GLU A 5 -9.27 -17.92 25.99
C GLU A 5 -10.33 -17.61 24.95
N LYS A 6 -11.48 -17.12 25.40
CA LYS A 6 -12.60 -16.82 24.53
C LYS A 6 -12.19 -15.69 23.57
N PRO A 7 -12.65 -15.71 22.31
CA PRO A 7 -12.37 -14.64 21.34
C PRO A 7 -12.83 -13.24 21.78
N ALA A 8 -13.63 -13.14 22.85
CA ALA A 8 -14.05 -11.90 23.47
C ALA A 8 -12.93 -11.17 24.27
N ASP A 9 -11.86 -11.85 24.68
CA ASP A 9 -10.82 -11.27 25.55
C ASP A 9 -9.74 -10.45 24.81
N LYS A 10 -9.77 -10.44 23.46
CA LYS A 10 -8.77 -9.75 22.62
C LYS A 10 -9.42 -8.69 21.72
N PRO A 11 -9.84 -7.53 22.28
CA PRO A 11 -10.55 -6.51 21.52
C PRO A 11 -9.66 -5.75 20.54
N HIS A 12 -8.34 -5.73 20.76
CA HIS A 12 -7.44 -4.87 20.00
C HIS A 12 -6.92 -5.53 18.72
N GLU A 13 -6.72 -4.71 17.69
CA GLU A 13 -6.12 -5.13 16.42
C GLU A 13 -4.64 -5.53 16.61
N PRO A 14 -4.14 -6.49 15.82
CA PRO A 14 -2.74 -6.91 15.88
C PRO A 14 -1.78 -5.76 15.52
N THR A 15 -0.71 -5.61 16.30
CA THR A 15 0.42 -4.73 15.97
C THR A 15 1.20 -5.27 14.76
N PRO A 16 1.91 -4.40 13.99
CA PRO A 16 2.71 -4.84 12.86
C PRO A 16 3.80 -5.84 13.26
N ARG A 17 4.41 -5.67 14.44
CA ARG A 17 5.43 -6.59 14.97
C ARG A 17 4.84 -7.97 15.28
N LYS A 18 3.63 -8.06 15.85
CA LYS A 18 2.95 -9.34 16.06
C LYS A 18 2.69 -10.08 14.74
N LEU A 19 2.32 -9.36 13.68
CA LEU A 19 2.16 -9.95 12.34
C LEU A 19 3.49 -10.39 11.72
N GLU A 20 4.57 -9.63 11.94
CA GLU A 20 5.92 -10.03 11.50
C GLU A 20 6.41 -11.28 12.24
N ASP A 21 6.15 -11.38 13.54
CA ASP A 21 6.54 -12.55 14.33
C ASP A 21 5.68 -13.77 13.98
N ALA A 22 4.39 -13.59 13.69
CA ALA A 22 3.54 -14.64 13.12
C ALA A 22 4.10 -15.12 11.77
N ARG A 23 4.52 -14.20 10.90
CA ARG A 23 5.20 -14.53 9.63
C ARG A 23 6.49 -15.31 9.87
N LYS A 24 7.38 -14.87 10.78
CA LYS A 24 8.64 -15.59 11.11
C LYS A 24 8.39 -17.01 11.60
N LYS A 25 7.29 -17.25 12.31
CA LYS A 25 6.83 -18.60 12.72
C LYS A 25 6.23 -19.42 11.56
N GLY A 26 6.15 -18.85 10.37
CA GLY A 26 5.56 -19.43 9.17
C GLY A 26 4.03 -19.39 9.15
N GLU A 27 3.39 -18.60 10.00
CA GLU A 27 1.93 -18.44 10.03
C GLU A 27 1.51 -17.33 9.07
N ILE A 28 0.99 -17.73 7.92
CA ILE A 28 0.53 -16.84 6.85
C ILE A 28 -0.88 -17.32 6.46
N PRO A 29 -1.84 -16.42 6.17
CA PRO A 29 -3.14 -16.82 5.64
C PRO A 29 -2.95 -17.63 4.35
N ARG A 30 -3.64 -18.78 4.23
CA ARG A 30 -3.44 -19.73 3.14
C ARG A 30 -4.78 -20.26 2.65
N SER A 31 -5.27 -19.67 1.56
CA SER A 31 -6.53 -20.15 0.96
C SER A 31 -6.22 -21.27 -0.01
N ALA A 32 -6.83 -22.43 0.23
CA ALA A 32 -6.78 -23.55 -0.70
C ALA A 32 -7.51 -23.20 -2.00
N ASP A 33 -8.64 -22.48 -1.91
CA ASP A 33 -9.50 -22.15 -3.04
C ASP A 33 -8.84 -21.15 -4.00
N LEU A 34 -8.09 -20.19 -3.46
CA LEU A 34 -7.31 -19.28 -4.27
C LEU A 34 -6.23 -20.02 -5.08
N ASN A 35 -5.56 -21.03 -4.49
CA ASN A 35 -4.58 -21.82 -5.22
C ASN A 35 -5.24 -22.63 -6.36
N THR A 36 -6.44 -23.15 -6.12
CA THR A 36 -7.23 -23.85 -7.15
C THR A 36 -7.59 -22.91 -8.29
N ALA A 37 -8.06 -21.70 -8.00
CA ALA A 37 -8.39 -20.70 -9.01
C ALA A 37 -7.18 -20.28 -9.85
N VAL A 38 -6.03 -20.07 -9.20
CA VAL A 38 -4.75 -19.76 -9.88
C VAL A 38 -4.32 -20.92 -10.78
N THR A 39 -4.49 -22.15 -10.32
CA THR A 39 -4.18 -23.35 -11.11
C THR A 39 -5.07 -23.43 -12.35
N TYR A 40 -6.37 -23.20 -12.23
CA TYR A 40 -7.27 -23.13 -13.39
C TYR A 40 -6.94 -21.98 -14.33
N GLY A 41 -6.56 -20.81 -13.81
CA GLY A 41 -6.04 -19.71 -14.61
C GLY A 41 -4.75 -20.07 -15.35
N GLY A 42 -3.87 -20.86 -14.73
CA GLY A 42 -2.69 -21.42 -15.36
C GLY A 42 -3.01 -22.40 -16.50
N PHE A 43 -3.99 -23.29 -16.29
CA PHE A 43 -4.49 -24.16 -17.36
C PHE A 43 -5.16 -23.37 -18.48
N LEU A 44 -5.88 -22.30 -18.16
CA LEU A 44 -6.49 -21.42 -19.14
C LEU A 44 -5.42 -20.71 -19.99
N LEU A 45 -4.37 -20.20 -19.36
CA LEU A 45 -3.25 -19.57 -20.04
C LEU A 45 -2.52 -20.58 -20.94
N ALA A 46 -2.23 -21.77 -20.40
CA ALA A 46 -1.59 -22.85 -21.14
C ALA A 46 -2.47 -23.27 -22.33
N GLY A 47 -3.77 -23.48 -22.13
CA GLY A 47 -4.71 -23.81 -23.20
C GLY A 47 -4.82 -22.72 -24.25
N ALA A 48 -4.93 -21.45 -23.85
CA ALA A 48 -5.09 -20.34 -24.80
C ALA A 48 -3.84 -20.10 -25.66
N MET A 49 -2.63 -20.27 -25.09
CA MET A 49 -1.37 -19.99 -25.79
C MET A 49 -0.75 -21.22 -26.45
N LEU A 50 -0.79 -22.38 -25.79
CA LEU A 50 -0.08 -23.59 -26.22
C LEU A 50 -0.98 -24.59 -26.94
N ALA A 51 -2.31 -24.57 -26.77
CA ALA A 51 -3.16 -25.60 -27.38
C ALA A 51 -3.06 -25.67 -28.91
N PRO A 52 -3.01 -24.56 -29.68
CA PRO A 52 -2.86 -24.64 -31.13
C PRO A 52 -1.57 -25.35 -31.54
N TRP A 53 -0.45 -24.99 -30.91
CA TRP A 53 0.85 -25.60 -31.14
C TRP A 53 0.89 -27.07 -30.71
N LEU A 54 0.29 -27.41 -29.56
CA LEU A 54 0.18 -28.78 -29.07
C LEU A 54 -0.62 -29.67 -30.03
N VAL A 55 -1.79 -29.20 -30.48
CA VAL A 55 -2.65 -29.95 -31.42
C VAL A 55 -1.96 -30.14 -32.76
N GLN A 56 -1.26 -29.13 -33.28
CA GLN A 56 -0.49 -29.24 -34.52
C GLN A 56 0.66 -30.24 -34.37
N THR A 57 1.47 -30.10 -33.31
CA THR A 57 2.63 -30.97 -33.07
C THR A 57 2.22 -32.44 -32.92
N LEU A 58 1.18 -32.71 -32.12
CA LEU A 58 0.65 -34.06 -31.95
C LEU A 58 0.00 -34.58 -33.24
N GLY A 59 -0.72 -33.72 -33.96
CA GLY A 59 -1.35 -34.08 -35.23
C GLY A 59 -0.34 -34.42 -36.31
N ASP A 60 0.74 -33.65 -36.44
CA ASP A 60 1.83 -33.88 -37.38
C ASP A 60 2.56 -35.17 -37.06
N LEU A 61 2.86 -35.40 -35.78
CA LEU A 61 3.48 -36.62 -35.31
C LEU A 61 2.62 -37.84 -35.59
N MET A 62 1.33 -37.77 -35.28
CA MET A 62 0.39 -38.87 -35.51
C MET A 62 0.23 -39.15 -37.00
N ARG A 63 0.15 -38.12 -37.85
CA ARG A 63 0.13 -38.26 -39.31
C ARG A 63 1.40 -38.91 -39.83
N ALA A 64 2.58 -38.49 -39.37
CA ALA A 64 3.85 -39.07 -39.76
C ALA A 64 3.97 -40.53 -39.29
N SER A 65 3.53 -40.82 -38.07
CA SER A 65 3.60 -42.15 -37.47
C SER A 65 2.67 -43.15 -38.17
N LEU A 66 1.45 -42.73 -38.51
CA LEU A 66 0.49 -43.57 -39.25
C LEU A 66 0.85 -43.69 -40.74
N GLY A 67 1.28 -42.61 -41.38
CA GLY A 67 1.59 -42.58 -42.81
C GLY A 67 2.91 -43.22 -43.19
N GLN A 68 3.83 -43.42 -42.23
CA GLN A 68 5.16 -43.98 -42.46
C GLN A 68 5.55 -45.02 -41.40
N ALA A 69 4.58 -45.76 -40.87
CA ALA A 69 4.77 -46.70 -39.76
C ALA A 69 5.92 -47.70 -40.02
N ASP A 70 5.93 -48.34 -41.20
CA ASP A 70 6.95 -49.34 -41.55
C ASP A 70 8.36 -48.74 -41.62
N ARG A 71 8.47 -47.53 -42.18
CA ARG A 71 9.74 -46.82 -42.30
C ARG A 71 10.24 -46.32 -40.94
N MET A 72 9.33 -45.84 -40.09
CA MET A 72 9.63 -45.41 -38.72
C MET A 72 10.10 -46.60 -37.87
N ALA A 73 9.44 -47.75 -37.98
CA ALA A 73 9.85 -48.98 -37.28
C ALA A 73 11.26 -49.41 -37.71
N ALA A 74 11.54 -49.46 -39.01
CA ALA A 74 12.85 -49.84 -39.53
C ALA A 74 13.98 -48.92 -39.03
N VAL A 75 13.73 -47.61 -38.92
CA VAL A 75 14.74 -46.63 -38.46
C VAL A 75 14.90 -46.63 -36.93
N ILE A 76 13.82 -46.83 -36.17
CA ILE A 76 13.86 -46.84 -34.71
C ILE A 76 14.51 -48.13 -34.17
N LEU A 77 14.27 -49.28 -34.83
CA LEU A 77 14.86 -50.56 -34.43
C LEU A 77 16.31 -50.75 -34.92
N ALA A 78 16.81 -49.88 -35.79
CA ALA A 78 18.19 -49.91 -36.25
C ALA A 78 19.19 -49.50 -35.14
N PRO A 79 20.47 -49.92 -35.21
CA PRO A 79 21.51 -49.45 -34.29
C PRO A 79 21.64 -47.92 -34.32
N GLY A 80 21.41 -47.25 -33.18
CA GLY A 80 21.36 -45.78 -33.08
C GLY A 80 19.95 -45.15 -33.16
N GLY A 81 18.91 -45.96 -33.41
CA GLY A 81 17.52 -45.53 -33.52
C GLY A 81 16.92 -44.93 -32.24
N THR A 82 17.60 -45.04 -31.10
CA THR A 82 17.22 -44.37 -29.83
C THR A 82 17.24 -42.84 -29.95
N THR A 83 18.18 -42.28 -30.73
CA THR A 83 18.26 -40.84 -30.99
C THR A 83 17.09 -40.36 -31.86
N THR A 84 16.73 -41.14 -32.87
CA THR A 84 15.57 -40.88 -33.73
C THR A 84 14.25 -41.03 -32.96
N ALA A 85 14.14 -42.05 -32.11
CA ALA A 85 13.00 -42.22 -31.21
C ALA A 85 12.87 -41.04 -30.23
N ALA A 86 13.98 -40.56 -29.67
CA ALA A 86 14.00 -39.37 -28.82
C ALA A 86 13.62 -38.09 -29.58
N ALA A 87 13.99 -37.95 -30.86
CA ALA A 87 13.59 -36.81 -31.69
C ALA A 87 12.08 -36.81 -32.02
N VAL A 88 11.48 -38.01 -32.12
CA VAL A 88 10.03 -38.20 -32.37
C VAL A 88 9.22 -37.99 -31.09
N ILE A 89 9.67 -38.53 -29.96
CA ILE A 89 8.96 -38.47 -28.67
C ILE A 89 9.25 -37.16 -27.92
N GLY A 90 10.43 -36.56 -28.11
CA GLY A 90 10.88 -35.35 -27.43
C GLY A 90 9.89 -34.18 -27.52
N PRO A 91 9.37 -33.84 -28.72
CA PRO A 91 8.34 -32.81 -28.88
C PRO A 91 7.05 -33.13 -28.09
N VAL A 92 6.65 -34.40 -27.99
CA VAL A 92 5.48 -34.81 -27.19
C VAL A 92 5.73 -34.59 -25.71
N ILE A 93 6.90 -35.02 -25.21
CA ILE A 93 7.29 -34.82 -23.80
C ILE A 93 7.34 -33.32 -23.50
N LEU A 94 7.94 -32.52 -24.39
CA LEU A 94 7.99 -31.06 -24.23
C LEU A 94 6.59 -30.46 -24.22
N ALA A 95 5.70 -30.90 -25.11
CA ALA A 95 4.38 -30.32 -25.25
C ALA A 95 3.43 -30.71 -24.10
N LEU A 96 3.46 -31.97 -23.65
CA LEU A 96 2.77 -32.40 -22.43
C LEU A 96 3.40 -31.79 -21.17
N GLY A 97 4.73 -31.68 -21.15
CA GLY A 97 5.48 -31.01 -20.09
C GLY A 97 5.09 -29.53 -19.98
N ALA A 98 4.92 -28.82 -21.10
CA ALA A 98 4.47 -27.43 -21.14
C ALA A 98 3.07 -27.26 -20.53
N LEU A 99 2.16 -28.21 -20.78
CA LEU A 99 0.80 -28.19 -20.23
C LEU A 99 0.78 -28.33 -18.69
N ILE A 100 1.78 -28.98 -18.10
CA ILE A 100 1.90 -29.14 -16.63
C ILE A 100 2.74 -28.03 -16.01
N THR A 101 3.85 -27.66 -16.67
CA THR A 101 4.82 -26.69 -16.15
C THR A 101 4.27 -25.27 -16.14
N VAL A 102 3.42 -24.88 -17.10
CA VAL A 102 2.82 -23.54 -17.11
C VAL A 102 1.87 -23.33 -15.91
N PRO A 103 0.87 -24.17 -15.64
CA PRO A 103 0.05 -24.04 -14.43
C PRO A 103 0.85 -24.13 -13.14
N ALA A 104 1.83 -25.04 -13.07
CA ALA A 104 2.72 -25.17 -11.92
C ALA A 104 3.56 -23.91 -11.71
N GLY A 105 4.09 -23.33 -12.78
CA GLY A 105 4.87 -22.09 -12.77
C GLY A 105 4.04 -20.89 -12.34
N VAL A 106 2.82 -20.73 -12.88
CA VAL A 106 1.88 -19.67 -12.47
C VAL A 106 1.52 -19.80 -10.99
N LEU A 107 1.26 -21.02 -10.52
CA LEU A 107 1.01 -21.28 -9.10
C LEU A 107 2.25 -20.93 -8.25
N LEU A 108 3.45 -21.37 -8.64
CA LEU A 108 4.70 -21.08 -7.93
C LEU A 108 4.94 -19.57 -7.84
N VAL A 109 4.86 -18.85 -8.95
CA VAL A 109 5.02 -17.38 -8.98
C VAL A 109 4.01 -16.72 -8.04
N THR A 110 2.76 -17.18 -8.05
CA THR A 110 1.72 -16.65 -7.15
C THR A 110 2.03 -16.95 -5.69
N LEU A 111 2.49 -18.16 -5.37
CA LEU A 111 2.89 -18.54 -4.02
C LEU A 111 4.09 -17.72 -3.51
N PHE A 112 5.10 -17.51 -4.35
CA PHE A 112 6.24 -16.66 -4.02
C PHE A 112 5.84 -15.19 -3.86
N GLY A 113 4.94 -14.68 -4.72
CA GLY A 113 4.43 -13.32 -4.63
C GLY A 113 3.57 -13.07 -3.39
N GLN A 114 2.76 -14.05 -2.97
CA GLN A 114 1.90 -13.93 -1.79
C GLN A 114 2.65 -14.13 -0.47
N ARG A 115 3.57 -15.10 -0.44
CA ARG A 115 4.22 -15.52 0.82
C ARG A 115 5.54 -14.81 1.07
N GLY A 116 6.22 -14.32 0.03
CA GLY A 116 7.64 -14.00 0.11
C GLY A 116 8.49 -15.25 0.40
N LEU A 117 9.80 -15.16 0.22
CA LEU A 117 10.73 -16.20 0.67
C LEU A 117 10.84 -16.14 2.20
N LEU A 118 9.92 -16.80 2.90
CA LEU A 118 9.97 -16.97 4.35
C LEU A 118 10.54 -18.32 4.74
N PHE A 119 11.80 -18.30 5.16
CA PHE A 119 12.47 -19.45 5.72
C PHE A 119 12.18 -19.53 7.23
N SER A 120 11.28 -20.46 7.61
CA SER A 120 10.89 -20.69 9.02
C SER A 120 11.47 -22.03 9.50
N PRO A 121 12.71 -22.06 10.03
CA PRO A 121 13.35 -23.31 10.50
C PRO A 121 12.53 -24.01 11.59
N ALA A 122 11.79 -23.26 12.40
CA ALA A 122 10.89 -23.80 13.43
C ALA A 122 9.77 -24.73 12.91
N LYS A 123 9.47 -24.70 11.60
CA LYS A 123 8.49 -25.62 10.98
C LYS A 123 9.11 -26.89 10.41
N LEU A 124 10.43 -26.91 10.18
CA LEU A 124 11.20 -28.06 9.72
C LEU A 124 11.52 -29.06 10.84
N GLU A 125 11.43 -28.65 12.11
CA GLU A 125 11.61 -29.55 13.24
C GLU A 125 10.57 -30.68 13.23
N PRO A 126 10.99 -31.97 13.23
CA PRO A 126 10.07 -33.10 13.27
C PRO A 126 9.43 -33.19 14.67
N LYS A 127 8.17 -32.74 14.77
CA LYS A 127 7.37 -32.86 16.00
C LYS A 127 6.53 -34.13 15.93
N LEU A 128 6.80 -35.09 16.82
CA LEU A 128 6.04 -36.35 16.97
C LEU A 128 4.53 -36.13 17.15
N SER A 129 4.13 -34.99 17.72
CA SER A 129 2.72 -34.59 17.85
C SER A 129 1.98 -34.34 16.53
N ARG A 130 2.70 -34.14 15.40
CA ARG A 130 2.08 -34.01 14.07
C ARG A 130 1.76 -35.36 13.41
N ILE A 131 2.34 -36.46 13.90
CA ILE A 131 2.21 -37.80 13.31
C ILE A 131 1.11 -38.61 13.99
N SER A 132 0.53 -38.16 15.11
CA SER A 132 -0.49 -38.93 15.81
C SER A 132 -1.75 -39.12 14.93
N PRO A 133 -2.17 -40.37 14.64
CA PRO A 133 -3.35 -40.64 13.81
C PRO A 133 -4.65 -40.18 14.47
N ILE A 134 -4.71 -40.18 15.81
CA ILE A 134 -5.89 -39.79 16.59
C ILE A 134 -6.20 -38.29 16.41
N SER A 135 -5.20 -37.41 16.48
CA SER A 135 -5.42 -35.96 16.28
C SER A 135 -5.83 -35.63 14.84
N ASN A 136 -5.26 -36.33 13.86
CA ASN A 136 -5.66 -36.21 12.45
C ASN A 136 -7.10 -36.69 12.23
N ALA A 137 -7.50 -37.79 12.85
CA ALA A 137 -8.86 -38.29 12.79
C ALA A 137 -9.85 -37.29 13.42
N GLN A 138 -9.55 -36.75 14.60
CA GLN A 138 -10.37 -35.71 15.24
C GLN A 138 -10.46 -34.43 14.39
N GLN A 139 -9.38 -34.07 13.69
CA GLN A 139 -9.38 -32.89 12.83
C GLN A 139 -10.17 -33.10 11.52
N LYS A 140 -10.14 -34.31 10.95
CA LYS A 140 -10.91 -34.66 9.74
C LYS A 140 -12.39 -34.94 10.01
N TYR A 141 -12.72 -35.62 11.10
CA TYR A 141 -14.09 -36.02 11.44
C TYR A 141 -14.75 -35.12 12.51
N GLY A 142 -14.03 -34.14 13.06
CA GLY A 142 -14.59 -33.12 13.95
C GLY A 142 -15.41 -32.06 13.22
N ALA A 143 -16.01 -31.13 13.96
CA ALA A 143 -16.85 -30.06 13.43
C ALA A 143 -16.17 -29.23 12.32
N GLN A 144 -14.87 -28.96 12.48
CA GLN A 144 -14.10 -28.22 11.48
C GLN A 144 -13.89 -29.01 10.18
N GLY A 145 -13.66 -30.32 10.28
CA GLY A 145 -13.51 -31.19 9.11
C GLY A 145 -14.83 -31.35 8.34
N LEU A 146 -15.94 -31.55 9.06
CA LEU A 146 -17.27 -31.64 8.44
C LEU A 146 -17.68 -30.32 7.76
N PHE A 147 -17.34 -29.18 8.35
CA PHE A 147 -17.55 -27.86 7.71
C PHE A 147 -16.75 -27.72 6.41
N GLN A 148 -15.47 -28.13 6.39
CA GLN A 148 -14.65 -28.10 5.18
C GLN A 148 -15.16 -29.07 4.10
N PHE A 149 -15.66 -30.24 4.50
CA PHE A 149 -16.32 -31.18 3.61
C PHE A 149 -17.57 -30.57 2.99
N ALA A 150 -18.48 -30.01 3.80
CA ALA A 150 -19.70 -29.37 3.32
C ALA A 150 -19.38 -28.24 2.33
N LYS A 151 -18.39 -27.39 2.64
CA LYS A 151 -17.91 -26.34 1.73
C LYS A 151 -17.42 -26.90 0.40
N SER A 152 -16.69 -28.02 0.42
CA SER A 152 -16.17 -28.67 -0.79
C SER A 152 -17.27 -29.34 -1.60
N ALA A 153 -18.25 -29.95 -0.94
CA ALA A 153 -19.44 -30.54 -1.56
C ALA A 153 -20.31 -29.47 -2.25
N VAL A 154 -20.49 -28.31 -1.62
CA VAL A 154 -21.19 -27.16 -2.24
C VAL A 154 -20.44 -26.71 -3.49
N LYS A 155 -19.12 -26.51 -3.42
CA LYS A 155 -18.32 -26.13 -4.61
C LYS A 155 -18.46 -27.13 -5.75
N LEU A 156 -18.35 -28.42 -5.45
CA LEU A 156 -18.51 -29.47 -6.46
C LEU A 156 -19.91 -29.39 -7.08
N SER A 157 -20.95 -29.23 -6.27
CA SER A 157 -22.33 -29.10 -6.75
C SER A 157 -22.50 -27.89 -7.68
N VAL A 158 -21.89 -26.74 -7.34
CA VAL A 158 -21.94 -25.54 -8.18
C VAL A 158 -21.19 -25.76 -9.50
N VAL A 159 -20.02 -26.41 -9.48
CA VAL A 159 -19.27 -26.73 -10.72
C VAL A 159 -20.05 -27.71 -11.60
N SER A 160 -20.66 -28.74 -11.01
CA SER A 160 -21.51 -29.70 -11.72
C SER A 160 -22.73 -29.03 -12.35
N LEU A 161 -23.40 -28.13 -11.63
CA LEU A 161 -24.51 -27.35 -12.15
C LEU A 161 -24.07 -26.44 -13.30
N LEU A 162 -22.93 -25.75 -13.13
CA LEU A 162 -22.35 -24.91 -14.18
C LEU A 162 -22.06 -25.72 -15.45
N LEU A 163 -21.49 -26.92 -15.31
CA LEU A 163 -21.23 -27.82 -16.43
C LEU A 163 -22.53 -28.25 -17.11
N ALA A 164 -23.55 -28.65 -16.34
CA ALA A 164 -24.84 -29.07 -16.88
C ALA A 164 -25.52 -27.94 -17.67
N LEU A 165 -25.56 -26.72 -17.11
CA LEU A 165 -26.12 -25.54 -17.78
C LEU A 165 -25.31 -25.16 -19.02
N TYR A 166 -23.98 -25.26 -18.95
CA TYR A 166 -23.09 -24.95 -20.07
C TYR A 166 -23.31 -25.92 -21.23
N LEU A 167 -23.35 -27.23 -20.96
CA LEU A 167 -23.62 -28.25 -21.98
C LEU A 167 -25.02 -28.10 -22.57
N TRP A 168 -26.02 -27.76 -21.75
CA TRP A 168 -27.37 -27.51 -22.25
C TRP A 168 -27.42 -26.27 -23.16
N ALA A 169 -26.80 -25.17 -22.75
CA ALA A 169 -26.73 -23.95 -23.56
C ALA A 169 -25.94 -24.12 -24.87
N ARG A 170 -25.04 -25.11 -24.93
CA ARG A 170 -24.24 -25.47 -26.11
C ARG A 170 -24.71 -26.75 -26.80
N ALA A 171 -25.89 -27.27 -26.46
CA ALA A 171 -26.39 -28.53 -27.00
C ALA A 171 -26.56 -28.47 -28.52
N GLU A 172 -27.10 -27.37 -29.07
CA GLU A 172 -27.33 -27.23 -30.51
C GLU A 172 -26.03 -27.28 -31.34
N PRO A 173 -24.97 -26.52 -31.02
CA PRO A 173 -23.67 -26.65 -31.71
C PRO A 173 -23.04 -28.05 -31.57
N ILE A 174 -23.25 -28.71 -30.42
CA ILE A 174 -22.73 -30.06 -30.18
C ILE A 174 -23.47 -31.08 -31.07
N MET A 175 -24.80 -30.98 -31.19
CA MET A 175 -25.59 -31.89 -32.03
C MET A 175 -25.32 -31.66 -33.53
N THR A 176 -25.18 -30.41 -33.98
CA THR A 176 -24.89 -30.09 -35.38
C THR A 176 -23.49 -30.51 -35.82
N SER A 177 -22.56 -30.73 -34.87
CA SER A 177 -21.19 -31.17 -35.15
C SER A 177 -21.11 -32.53 -35.86
N ILE A 178 -22.17 -33.35 -35.78
CA ILE A 178 -22.26 -34.65 -36.49
C ILE A 178 -22.13 -34.47 -38.01
N TYR A 179 -22.58 -33.34 -38.55
CA TYR A 179 -22.53 -33.03 -39.97
C TYR A 179 -21.31 -32.19 -40.38
N ALA A 180 -20.46 -31.83 -39.43
CA ALA A 180 -19.31 -30.96 -39.67
C ALA A 180 -18.05 -31.75 -40.09
N ALA A 181 -17.16 -31.10 -40.84
CA ALA A 181 -15.88 -31.70 -41.20
C ALA A 181 -15.00 -31.93 -39.95
N PRO A 182 -14.11 -32.94 -39.91
CA PRO A 182 -13.32 -33.28 -38.72
C PRO A 182 -12.50 -32.11 -38.14
N GLY A 183 -11.95 -31.25 -39.01
CA GLY A 183 -11.22 -30.06 -38.57
C GLY A 183 -12.10 -29.02 -37.89
N GLN A 184 -13.35 -28.87 -38.33
CA GLN A 184 -14.32 -27.97 -37.71
C GLN A 184 -14.77 -28.50 -36.34
N VAL A 185 -14.97 -29.82 -36.21
CA VAL A 185 -15.29 -30.47 -34.93
C VAL A 185 -14.17 -30.24 -33.92
N MET A 186 -12.91 -30.35 -34.32
CA MET A 186 -11.76 -30.10 -33.44
C MET A 186 -11.70 -28.65 -32.96
N LEU A 187 -11.97 -27.69 -33.85
CA LEU A 187 -12.01 -26.27 -33.49
C LEU A 187 -13.18 -25.96 -32.54
N LEU A 188 -14.36 -26.53 -32.80
CA LEU A 188 -15.52 -26.41 -31.93
C LEU A 188 -15.22 -26.98 -30.54
N LEU A 189 -14.62 -28.18 -30.46
CA LEU A 189 -14.26 -28.81 -29.20
C LEU A 189 -13.26 -27.95 -28.41
N GLY A 190 -12.21 -27.46 -29.07
CA GLY A 190 -11.23 -26.56 -28.45
C GLY A 190 -11.88 -25.29 -27.90
N ARG A 191 -12.81 -24.69 -28.66
CA ARG A 191 -13.57 -23.52 -28.22
C ARG A 191 -14.48 -23.85 -27.03
N LEU A 192 -15.20 -24.98 -27.07
CA LEU A 192 -16.08 -25.40 -25.97
C LEU A 192 -15.30 -25.63 -24.68
N VAL A 193 -14.13 -26.27 -24.77
CA VAL A 193 -13.25 -26.52 -23.62
C VAL A 193 -12.69 -25.20 -23.06
N LEU A 194 -12.19 -24.29 -23.91
CA LEU A 194 -11.66 -23.00 -23.46
C LEU A 194 -12.75 -22.11 -22.86
N ASP A 195 -13.92 -21.99 -23.51
CA ASP A 195 -15.06 -21.22 -23.00
C ASP A 195 -15.52 -21.77 -21.62
N PHE A 196 -15.59 -23.09 -21.47
CA PHE A 196 -15.92 -23.71 -20.18
C PHE A 196 -14.83 -23.46 -19.13
N LEU A 197 -13.56 -23.56 -19.51
CA LEU A 197 -12.44 -23.30 -18.62
C LEU A 197 -12.39 -21.83 -18.18
N ILE A 198 -12.77 -20.88 -19.05
CA ILE A 198 -12.97 -19.47 -18.69
C ILE A 198 -14.07 -19.33 -17.65
N ALA A 199 -15.22 -19.97 -17.86
CA ALA A 199 -16.35 -19.93 -16.93
C ALA A 199 -15.98 -20.49 -15.54
N VAL A 200 -15.35 -21.67 -15.50
CA VAL A 200 -14.89 -22.31 -14.26
C VAL A 200 -13.80 -21.49 -13.58
N THR A 201 -12.84 -20.95 -14.35
CA THR A 201 -11.80 -20.08 -13.80
C THR A 201 -12.42 -18.82 -13.19
N GLY A 202 -13.35 -18.15 -13.87
CA GLY A 202 -14.05 -16.98 -13.35
C GLY A 202 -14.83 -17.29 -12.07
N MET A 203 -15.61 -18.37 -12.06
CA MET A 203 -16.33 -18.83 -10.88
C MET A 203 -15.40 -19.15 -9.71
N SER A 204 -14.34 -19.94 -9.97
CA SER A 204 -13.37 -20.32 -8.95
C SER A 204 -12.59 -19.11 -8.42
N ALA A 205 -12.30 -18.10 -9.25
CA ALA A 205 -11.68 -16.86 -8.82
C ALA A 205 -12.57 -16.05 -7.88
N VAL A 206 -13.90 -16.02 -8.13
CA VAL A 206 -14.86 -15.39 -7.22
C VAL A 206 -14.91 -16.14 -5.89
N ILE A 207 -15.06 -17.46 -5.91
CA ILE A 207 -15.11 -18.29 -4.69
C ILE A 207 -13.79 -18.19 -3.91
N GLY A 208 -12.66 -18.31 -4.59
CA GLY A 208 -11.32 -18.20 -4.01
C GLY A 208 -11.01 -16.81 -3.48
N GLY A 209 -11.52 -15.76 -4.12
CA GLY A 209 -11.41 -14.38 -3.63
C GLY A 209 -12.19 -14.15 -2.34
N ILE A 210 -13.43 -14.65 -2.26
CA ILE A 210 -14.25 -14.60 -1.04
C ILE A 210 -13.57 -15.41 0.08
N ASP A 211 -13.09 -16.61 -0.23
CA ASP A 211 -12.41 -17.46 0.74
C ASP A 211 -11.11 -16.84 1.26
N TRP A 212 -10.33 -16.24 0.37
CA TRP A 212 -9.12 -15.52 0.75
C TRP A 212 -9.43 -14.34 1.68
N LEU A 213 -10.49 -13.57 1.40
CA LEU A 213 -10.89 -12.46 2.27
C LEU A 213 -11.34 -12.97 3.65
N TRP A 214 -12.10 -14.07 3.68
CA TRP A 214 -12.54 -14.72 4.91
C TRP A 214 -11.35 -15.21 5.74
N GLU A 215 -10.39 -15.89 5.12
CA GLU A 215 -9.20 -16.37 5.80
C GLU A 215 -8.27 -15.25 6.24
N TRP A 216 -8.17 -14.18 5.46
CA TRP A 216 -7.43 -12.99 5.85
C TRP A 216 -8.05 -12.37 7.12
N GLN A 217 -9.37 -12.20 7.15
CA GLN A 217 -10.07 -11.73 8.35
C GLN A 217 -9.88 -12.70 9.52
N GLN A 218 -9.99 -14.01 9.29
CA GLN A 218 -9.79 -15.00 10.35
C GLN A 218 -8.35 -14.98 10.89
N HIS A 219 -7.36 -14.75 10.02
CA HIS A 219 -5.97 -14.58 10.43
C HIS A 219 -5.76 -13.32 11.27
N GLN A 220 -6.38 -12.20 10.90
CA GLN A 220 -6.36 -10.97 11.70
C GLN A 220 -7.04 -11.17 13.05
N THR A 221 -8.20 -11.84 13.08
CA THR A 221 -8.92 -12.14 14.33
C THR A 221 -8.12 -13.06 15.24
N LYS A 222 -7.46 -14.09 14.70
CA LYS A 222 -6.58 -14.99 15.47
C LYS A 222 -5.38 -14.26 16.08
N ASN A 223 -4.87 -13.23 15.41
CA ASN A 223 -3.73 -12.45 15.87
C ASN A 223 -4.10 -11.24 16.74
N ARG A 224 -5.39 -11.03 17.06
CA ARG A 224 -5.82 -9.96 17.97
C ARG A 224 -5.09 -10.00 19.31
N MET A 225 -5.02 -8.84 19.95
CA MET A 225 -4.26 -8.65 21.19
C MET A 225 -5.18 -8.29 22.34
N SER A 226 -4.82 -8.77 23.54
CA SER A 226 -5.37 -8.27 24.78
C SER A 226 -4.69 -6.95 25.15
N ARG A 227 -5.31 -6.19 26.07
CA ARG A 227 -4.71 -4.93 26.57
C ARG A 227 -3.36 -5.19 27.26
N GLN A 228 -3.21 -6.33 27.92
CA GLN A 228 -1.98 -6.72 28.59
C GLN A 228 -0.87 -7.04 27.59
N GLU A 229 -1.18 -7.82 26.54
CA GLU A 229 -0.24 -8.11 25.45
C GLU A 229 0.28 -6.81 24.80
N LEU A 230 -0.59 -5.82 24.57
CA LEU A 230 -0.19 -4.52 24.01
C LEU A 230 0.76 -3.73 24.93
N MET A 231 0.48 -3.72 26.23
CA MET A 231 1.34 -3.05 27.20
C MET A 231 2.70 -3.72 27.28
N ASP A 232 2.75 -5.05 27.25
CA ASP A 232 3.99 -5.80 27.34
C ASP A 232 4.83 -5.69 26.06
N GLU A 233 4.18 -5.60 24.90
CA GLU A 233 4.87 -5.29 23.64
C GLU A 233 5.46 -3.87 23.65
N ALA A 234 4.72 -2.88 24.16
CA ALA A 234 5.22 -1.51 24.31
C ALA A 234 6.42 -1.44 25.26
N LYS A 235 6.37 -2.14 26.39
CA LYS A 235 7.52 -2.26 27.32
C LYS A 235 8.73 -2.91 26.64
N THR A 236 8.51 -4.00 25.91
CA THR A 236 9.58 -4.73 25.21
C THR A 236 10.19 -3.90 24.08
N ALA A 237 9.39 -3.06 23.41
CA ALA A 237 9.86 -2.17 22.35
C ALA A 237 10.66 -0.97 22.89
N GLU A 238 10.23 -0.39 24.02
CA GLU A 238 10.93 0.74 24.65
C GLU A 238 12.19 0.31 25.41
N GLY A 239 12.27 -0.94 25.85
CA GLY A 239 13.39 -1.48 26.62
C GLY A 239 13.43 -0.96 28.05
N ASP A 240 14.57 -1.17 28.73
CA ASP A 240 14.77 -0.65 30.08
C ASP A 240 14.76 0.90 30.09
N PRO A 241 13.94 1.55 30.95
CA PRO A 241 13.93 3.00 31.08
C PRO A 241 15.33 3.61 31.34
N HIS A 242 16.24 2.90 32.02
CA HIS A 242 17.61 3.36 32.22
C HIS A 242 18.38 3.50 30.89
N MET A 243 18.25 2.51 30.00
CA MET A 243 18.89 2.53 28.68
C MET A 243 18.32 3.65 27.78
N LYS A 244 17.03 3.97 27.92
CA LYS A 244 16.40 5.09 27.21
C LYS A 244 16.95 6.43 27.66
N GLN A 245 17.12 6.62 28.98
CA GLN A 245 17.72 7.84 29.53
C GLN A 245 19.19 7.97 29.12
N GLU A 246 19.95 6.89 29.17
CA GLU A 246 21.37 6.90 28.76
C GLU A 246 21.52 7.25 27.28
N ARG A 247 20.70 6.68 26.39
CA ARG A 247 20.69 7.05 24.96
C ARG A 247 20.37 8.52 24.76
N ARG A 248 19.43 9.08 25.54
CA ARG A 248 19.08 10.51 25.48
C ARG A 248 20.24 11.39 25.96
N GLN A 249 20.91 11.02 27.06
CA GLN A 249 22.08 11.75 27.57
C GLN A 249 23.24 11.71 26.58
N ARG A 250 23.56 10.53 26.02
CA ARG A 250 24.58 10.39 24.97
C ARG A 250 24.22 11.20 23.72
N GLY A 251 22.95 11.21 23.31
CA GLY A 251 22.48 12.04 22.19
C GLY A 251 22.68 13.53 22.43
N GLN A 252 22.38 14.02 23.65
CA GLN A 252 22.61 15.40 24.05
C GLN A 252 24.11 15.74 24.10
N ALA A 253 24.96 14.84 24.62
CA ALA A 253 26.40 15.04 24.66
C ALA A 253 27.02 15.11 23.26
N ILE A 254 26.58 14.26 22.32
CA ILE A 254 27.04 14.30 20.92
C ILE A 254 26.59 15.60 20.24
N ALA A 255 25.34 16.01 20.44
CA ALA A 255 24.82 17.27 19.90
C ALA A 255 25.61 18.47 20.45
N MET A 256 25.91 18.46 21.76
CA MET A 256 26.73 19.48 22.42
C MET A 256 28.13 19.57 21.82
N ASN A 257 28.82 18.43 21.68
CA ASN A 257 30.17 18.38 21.15
C ASN A 257 30.23 18.84 19.69
N ARG A 258 29.22 18.49 18.87
CA ARG A 258 29.11 18.99 17.49
C ARG A 258 28.87 20.50 17.44
N MET A 259 28.00 21.01 18.31
CA MET A 259 27.73 22.44 18.41
C MET A 259 28.99 23.23 18.81
N LEU A 260 29.75 22.75 19.80
CA LEU A 260 31.02 23.35 20.21
C LEU A 260 32.09 23.27 19.10
N GLY A 261 32.07 22.22 18.30
CA GLY A 261 32.96 22.08 17.13
C GLY A 261 32.68 23.06 15.99
N ASP A 262 31.50 23.68 15.95
CA ASP A 262 31.15 24.71 14.96
C ASP A 262 31.47 26.13 15.43
N VAL A 263 31.79 26.33 16.72
CA VAL A 263 32.15 27.65 17.29
C VAL A 263 33.35 28.30 16.58
N PRO A 264 34.43 27.58 16.20
CA PRO A 264 35.57 28.19 15.50
C PRO A 264 35.24 28.76 14.11
N LYS A 265 34.08 28.41 13.53
CA LYS A 265 33.62 28.92 12.22
C LYS A 265 32.78 30.18 12.35
N ALA A 266 32.50 30.63 13.57
CA ALA A 266 31.73 31.84 13.82
C ALA A 266 32.58 33.09 13.58
N ASP A 267 31.95 34.14 13.05
CA ASP A 267 32.59 35.43 12.84
C ASP A 267 32.55 36.29 14.11
N VAL A 268 31.52 36.11 14.94
CA VAL A 268 31.37 36.81 16.23
C VAL A 268 30.61 35.96 17.23
N VAL A 269 30.99 36.05 18.52
CA VAL A 269 30.22 35.50 19.64
C VAL A 269 29.66 36.62 20.49
N ILE A 270 28.34 36.70 20.60
CA ILE A 270 27.64 37.64 21.47
C ILE A 270 27.41 36.97 22.81
N VAL A 271 27.89 37.59 23.89
CA VAL A 271 27.74 37.09 25.25
C VAL A 271 26.97 38.07 26.11
N ASN A 272 26.07 37.54 26.93
CA ASN A 272 25.66 38.21 28.15
C ASN A 272 26.57 37.66 29.26
N PRO A 273 27.31 38.52 29.97
CA PRO A 273 28.39 38.11 30.86
C PRO A 273 28.00 37.05 31.89
N THR A 274 26.73 36.97 32.27
CA THR A 274 26.27 36.04 33.32
C THR A 274 25.53 34.81 32.81
N HIS A 275 24.85 34.83 31.66
CA HIS A 275 23.88 33.77 31.33
C HIS A 275 23.87 33.21 29.91
N TYR A 276 24.28 33.94 28.87
CA TYR A 276 24.06 33.50 27.49
C TYR A 276 25.29 33.67 26.60
N ALA A 277 25.49 32.76 25.67
CA ALA A 277 26.44 32.92 24.57
C ALA A 277 25.82 32.44 23.26
N VAL A 278 25.95 33.24 22.21
CA VAL A 278 25.43 32.94 20.86
C VAL A 278 26.54 33.20 19.84
N ALA A 279 26.93 32.16 19.10
CA ALA A 279 27.92 32.23 18.04
C ALA A 279 27.24 32.41 16.69
N LEU A 280 27.62 33.47 15.97
CA LEU A 280 27.02 33.88 14.71
C LEU A 280 28.03 33.85 13.58
N GLN A 281 27.57 33.40 12.42
CA GLN A 281 28.31 33.45 11.17
C GLN A 281 27.57 34.34 10.16
N TRP A 282 28.30 35.22 9.49
CA TRP A 282 27.83 36.14 8.48
C TRP A 282 28.56 35.91 7.15
N ASP A 283 27.82 35.51 6.12
CA ASP A 283 28.34 35.43 4.75
C ASP A 283 27.97 36.72 3.98
N ARG A 284 28.96 37.60 3.76
CA ARG A 284 28.76 38.86 3.04
C ARG A 284 28.38 38.67 1.58
N ALA A 285 28.75 37.54 0.96
CA ALA A 285 28.48 37.28 -0.45
C ALA A 285 27.01 36.88 -0.71
N ARG A 286 26.31 36.36 0.31
CA ARG A 286 24.92 35.87 0.18
C ARG A 286 23.85 36.92 0.53
N GLY A 287 24.23 38.11 0.99
CA GLY A 287 23.29 39.21 1.30
C GLY A 287 22.20 38.88 2.33
N GLY A 288 22.44 37.87 3.19
CA GLY A 288 21.44 37.34 4.13
C GLY A 288 21.72 37.68 5.59
N VAL A 289 20.72 37.45 6.45
CA VAL A 289 20.81 37.58 7.91
C VAL A 289 21.83 36.59 8.53
N PRO A 290 22.46 36.94 9.67
CA PRO A 290 23.46 36.08 10.32
C PRO A 290 22.86 34.75 10.79
N ILE A 291 23.65 33.69 10.70
CA ILE A 291 23.25 32.32 11.02
C ILE A 291 23.80 31.94 12.40
N CYS A 292 22.92 31.48 13.30
CA CYS A 292 23.33 30.94 14.60
C CYS A 292 24.00 29.56 14.42
N LEU A 293 25.28 29.47 14.77
CA LEU A 293 26.05 28.22 14.74
C LEU A 293 25.98 27.46 16.08
N ALA A 294 26.05 28.20 17.19
CA ALA A 294 25.97 27.65 18.54
C ALA A 294 25.22 28.62 19.46
N LYS A 295 24.42 28.09 20.39
CA LYS A 295 23.82 28.87 21.46
C LYS A 295 23.79 28.06 22.75
N GLY A 296 24.07 28.72 23.86
CA GLY A 296 24.17 28.08 25.16
C GLY A 296 23.75 29.00 26.29
N VAL A 297 23.34 28.38 27.39
CA VAL A 297 23.04 29.05 28.67
C VAL A 297 24.01 28.53 29.73
N ASP A 298 24.39 29.38 30.68
CA ASP A 298 25.20 29.07 31.86
C ASP A 298 26.47 28.26 31.54
N SER A 299 26.53 26.98 31.94
CA SER A 299 27.71 26.12 31.76
C SER A 299 28.08 25.89 30.29
N ILE A 300 27.09 25.87 29.41
CA ILE A 300 27.30 25.75 27.96
C ILE A 300 27.80 27.08 27.40
N ALA A 301 27.30 28.20 27.91
CA ALA A 301 27.78 29.52 27.53
C ALA A 301 29.26 29.70 27.91
N ALA A 302 29.67 29.21 29.08
CA ALA A 302 31.07 29.21 29.50
C ALA A 302 31.96 28.42 28.53
N ARG A 303 31.54 27.21 28.12
CA ARG A 303 32.26 26.38 27.15
C ARG A 303 32.33 27.01 25.75
N ILE A 304 31.27 27.71 25.32
CA ILE A 304 31.29 28.44 24.04
C ILE A 304 32.31 29.59 24.10
N ARG A 305 32.40 30.32 25.22
CA ARG A 305 33.40 31.39 25.41
C ARG A 305 34.82 30.86 25.42
N GLU A 306 35.07 29.79 26.15
CA GLU A 306 36.38 29.13 26.21
C GLU A 306 36.81 28.69 24.80
N ARG A 307 35.92 28.01 24.07
CA ARG A 307 36.21 27.54 22.71
C ARG A 307 36.37 28.67 21.68
N ALA A 308 35.65 29.77 21.86
CA ALA A 308 35.78 30.97 21.02
C ALA A 308 37.13 31.68 21.29
N ALA A 309 37.55 31.76 22.55
CA ALA A 309 38.83 32.33 22.95
C ALA A 309 40.01 31.50 22.40
N GLU A 310 39.93 30.17 22.48
CA GLU A 310 40.93 29.26 21.89
C GLU A 310 41.06 29.41 20.37
N ALA A 311 39.94 29.65 19.67
CA ALA A 311 39.89 29.78 18.22
C ALA A 311 40.17 31.21 17.72
N GLY A 312 40.37 32.18 18.61
CA GLY A 312 40.58 33.59 18.26
C GLY A 312 39.35 34.29 17.68
N VAL A 313 38.14 33.80 17.96
CA VAL A 313 36.89 34.43 17.52
C VAL A 313 36.57 35.63 18.43
N PRO A 314 36.26 36.82 17.87
CA PRO A 314 35.98 38.00 18.69
C PRO A 314 34.71 37.81 19.52
N ILE A 315 34.83 38.09 20.83
CA ILE A 315 33.74 37.99 21.80
C ILE A 315 33.24 39.40 22.10
N PHE A 316 31.97 39.65 21.83
CA PHE A 316 31.32 40.93 22.12
C PHE A 316 30.40 40.78 23.34
N SER A 317 30.69 41.55 24.39
CA SER A 317 29.82 41.62 25.57
C SER A 317 28.72 42.64 25.32
N ASP A 318 27.47 42.20 25.35
CA ASP A 318 26.35 43.12 25.42
C ASP A 318 26.18 43.62 26.87
N SER A 319 25.80 44.88 27.03
CA SER A 319 25.53 45.49 28.35
C SER A 319 24.23 44.89 28.90
N PRO A 320 24.04 44.75 30.24
CA PRO A 320 22.87 44.08 30.81
C PRO A 320 21.49 44.65 30.41
N ASP A 321 21.45 45.89 29.90
CA ASP A 321 20.23 46.57 29.41
C ASP A 321 19.97 46.40 27.89
N GLY A 322 20.78 45.60 27.19
CA GLY A 322 20.68 45.38 25.74
C GLY A 322 19.58 44.41 25.29
N PRO A 323 18.99 44.59 24.09
CA PRO A 323 17.98 43.70 23.55
C PRO A 323 18.56 42.31 23.26
N ARG A 324 17.86 41.25 23.72
CA ARG A 324 18.28 39.84 23.52
C ARG A 324 18.58 39.59 22.04
N PRO A 325 19.76 39.04 21.68
CA PRO A 325 20.11 38.80 20.29
C PRO A 325 19.10 37.82 19.66
N LEU A 326 18.22 38.35 18.81
CA LEU A 326 17.20 37.57 18.11
C LEU A 326 17.84 36.92 16.89
N CYS A 327 18.48 35.78 17.09
CA CYS A 327 19.04 35.02 15.99
C CYS A 327 17.97 34.10 15.40
N ARG A 328 17.89 34.06 14.06
CA ARG A 328 17.00 33.14 13.37
C ARG A 328 17.52 31.72 13.58
N ASP A 329 16.77 30.90 14.30
CA ASP A 329 17.14 29.50 14.53
C ASP A 329 17.24 28.76 13.21
N ARG A 330 18.44 28.30 12.87
CA ARG A 330 18.63 27.31 11.82
C ARG A 330 18.37 25.96 12.44
N ASP A 331 17.11 25.52 12.44
CA ASP A 331 16.79 24.10 12.60
C ASP A 331 17.57 23.34 11.51
N ARG A 332 18.69 22.73 11.88
CA ARG A 332 19.46 21.86 10.97
C ARG A 332 18.67 20.57 10.78
N GLY A 333 18.11 20.43 9.58
CA GLY A 333 17.70 19.14 9.02
C GLY A 333 16.23 19.09 8.59
N GLY A 334 15.95 19.62 7.39
CA GLY A 334 14.64 19.48 6.77
C GLY A 334 14.59 20.25 5.46
N ASP A 335 15.11 19.63 4.40
CA ASP A 335 14.97 20.07 3.02
C ASP A 335 13.49 20.39 2.71
N ARG A 336 13.19 21.67 2.48
CA ARG A 336 11.98 22.14 1.79
C ARG A 336 12.32 23.37 0.98
N THR A 337 12.65 23.11 -0.27
CA THR A 337 12.50 24.03 -1.38
C THR A 337 11.06 24.54 -1.45
N GLY A 338 10.90 25.85 -1.51
CA GLY A 338 9.64 26.54 -1.77
C GLY A 338 9.92 28.03 -1.99
N PRO A 339 9.48 28.63 -3.11
CA PRO A 339 9.84 30.00 -3.46
C PRO A 339 9.02 31.00 -2.65
N LEU A 340 9.66 32.08 -2.20
CA LEU A 340 8.97 33.30 -1.74
C LEU A 340 8.89 34.29 -2.92
N PRO A 341 7.74 34.95 -3.15
CA PRO A 341 7.65 36.03 -4.11
C PRO A 341 8.14 37.35 -3.53
N GLY A 342 8.58 38.22 -4.44
CA GLY A 342 9.33 39.44 -4.21
C GLY A 342 8.58 40.60 -3.54
N GLY A 343 9.38 41.64 -3.27
CA GLY A 343 9.03 42.81 -2.49
C GLY A 343 8.45 44.00 -3.27
N GLY A 344 8.53 45.13 -2.57
CA GLY A 344 7.99 46.45 -2.84
C GLY A 344 7.32 46.91 -1.55
N GLY A 345 7.70 47.98 -0.84
CA GLY A 345 8.41 49.20 -1.18
C GLY A 345 7.56 50.35 -0.60
N GLY A 346 8.14 51.18 0.28
CA GLY A 346 7.53 52.45 0.75
C GLY A 346 7.46 52.64 2.27
N ASP A 347 8.39 53.42 2.81
CA ASP A 347 8.26 54.22 4.06
C ASP A 347 7.39 55.48 3.78
N PRO A 348 7.16 56.48 4.69
CA PRO A 348 7.35 56.62 6.16
C PRO A 348 6.14 57.30 6.90
N LEU A 349 6.35 57.72 8.17
CA LEU A 349 5.62 58.73 9.00
C LEU A 349 4.48 58.19 9.91
N CYS A 350 4.49 58.32 11.24
CA CYS A 350 4.55 59.47 12.20
C CYS A 350 3.15 59.99 12.61
N GLY A 351 2.94 60.12 13.94
CA GLY A 351 1.82 60.79 14.61
C GLY A 351 0.54 59.95 14.75
N SER A 352 -0.32 60.12 15.75
CA SER A 352 -0.37 60.90 16.99
C SER A 352 -1.72 60.58 17.64
N ASP A 353 -1.78 60.77 18.95
CA ASP A 353 -2.93 60.81 19.85
C ASP A 353 -4.32 61.18 19.27
N ALA A 354 -5.37 60.51 19.75
CA ALA A 354 -6.68 61.13 20.00
C ALA A 354 -7.53 60.29 20.97
N SER A 355 -8.28 61.03 21.77
CA SER A 355 -8.93 60.73 23.04
C SER A 355 -10.39 60.23 22.95
N GLU A 356 -10.89 59.87 24.13
CA GLU A 356 -12.27 60.03 24.63
C GLU A 356 -13.40 59.10 24.19
N GLY A 357 -14.23 58.75 25.20
CA GLY A 357 -15.61 58.37 24.99
C GLY A 357 -16.10 57.20 25.83
N ALA A 358 -16.40 57.47 27.11
CA ALA A 358 -17.19 56.59 27.97
C ALA A 358 -18.59 56.33 27.39
N ALA A 359 -19.07 55.08 27.45
CA ALA A 359 -20.49 54.77 27.51
C ALA A 359 -20.71 53.39 28.14
N GLU A 360 -21.58 53.40 29.13
CA GLU A 360 -21.94 52.38 30.10
C GLU A 360 -23.05 51.45 29.55
N GLY A 361 -23.07 50.20 30.01
CA GLY A 361 -24.30 49.39 30.07
C GLY A 361 -24.66 48.52 28.85
N ALA A 362 -24.17 47.27 28.84
CA ALA A 362 -24.94 46.05 28.52
C ALA A 362 -23.97 44.86 28.48
N SER A 363 -23.90 44.12 29.59
CA SER A 363 -23.12 42.87 29.68
C SER A 363 -23.81 41.76 28.90
N VAL A 364 -23.74 41.84 27.57
CA VAL A 364 -23.85 40.67 26.69
C VAL A 364 -22.44 40.15 26.57
N LYS A 365 -22.21 38.94 27.10
CA LYS A 365 -20.95 38.21 27.07
C LYS A 365 -20.52 38.01 25.61
N ARG A 366 -19.80 38.98 25.03
CA ARG A 366 -19.26 38.87 23.68
C ARG A 366 -18.31 37.67 23.68
N PRO A 367 -18.47 36.70 22.76
CA PRO A 367 -17.48 35.64 22.60
C PRO A 367 -16.13 36.29 22.27
N ASP A 368 -15.05 35.74 22.84
CA ASP A 368 -13.68 36.21 22.65
C ASP A 368 -13.40 36.43 21.14
N PRO A 369 -12.94 37.61 20.69
CA PRO A 369 -12.71 37.89 19.25
C PRO A 369 -11.67 36.94 18.63
N ARG A 370 -10.77 36.40 19.46
CA ARG A 370 -9.83 35.34 19.08
C ARG A 370 -10.53 34.01 18.74
N LEU A 371 -11.64 33.69 19.41
CA LEU A 371 -12.41 32.47 19.20
C LEU A 371 -13.21 32.50 17.90
N GLU A 372 -13.76 33.67 17.53
CA GLU A 372 -14.42 33.89 16.24
C GLU A 372 -13.44 33.85 15.08
N GLN A 373 -12.29 34.50 15.20
CA GLN A 373 -11.21 34.41 14.19
C GLN A 373 -10.72 32.97 14.00
N LEU A 374 -10.55 32.22 15.09
CA LEU A 374 -10.18 30.79 15.03
C LEU A 374 -11.28 29.92 14.41
N CYS A 375 -12.55 30.18 14.69
CA CYS A 375 -13.67 29.48 14.06
C CYS A 375 -13.74 29.77 12.56
N ALA A 376 -13.56 31.02 12.14
CA ALA A 376 -13.51 31.43 10.73
C ALA A 376 -12.35 30.76 9.98
N VAL A 377 -11.14 30.77 10.55
CA VAL A 377 -9.97 30.08 9.99
C VAL A 377 -10.21 28.56 9.93
N SER A 378 -10.89 27.98 10.92
CA SER A 378 -11.19 26.54 10.93
C SER A 378 -12.24 26.09 9.90
N ARG A 379 -13.13 27.00 9.47
CA ARG A 379 -14.11 26.78 8.39
C ARG A 379 -13.42 26.93 7.03
N LEU A 380 -12.63 27.99 6.85
CA LEU A 380 -11.80 28.19 5.65
C LEU A 380 -10.83 27.03 5.39
N LEU A 381 -10.20 26.48 6.44
CA LEU A 381 -9.32 25.30 6.31
C LEU A 381 -10.08 24.01 5.96
N ALA A 382 -11.36 23.90 6.33
CA ALA A 382 -12.20 22.75 5.97
C ALA A 382 -12.65 22.84 4.51
N ASP A 383 -13.06 24.03 4.06
CA ASP A 383 -13.47 24.26 2.68
C ASP A 383 -12.28 24.10 1.71
N CYS A 384 -11.08 24.59 2.09
CA CYS A 384 -9.85 24.39 1.32
C CYS A 384 -9.40 22.91 1.26
N ALA A 385 -9.78 22.07 2.23
CA ALA A 385 -9.45 20.64 2.22
C ALA A 385 -10.40 19.81 1.34
N GLN A 386 -11.64 20.26 1.17
CA GLN A 386 -12.66 19.58 0.35
C GLN A 386 -12.56 19.91 -1.15
N ALA A 387 -12.07 21.09 -1.51
CA ALA A 387 -11.88 21.54 -2.90
C ALA A 387 -11.06 20.57 -3.80
N PRO A 388 -9.90 20.03 -3.39
CA PRO A 388 -9.14 19.10 -4.23
C PRO A 388 -9.83 17.74 -4.40
N VAL A 389 -10.65 17.32 -3.42
CA VAL A 389 -11.39 16.05 -3.49
C VAL A 389 -12.56 16.16 -4.47
N THR A 390 -13.27 17.28 -4.48
CA THR A 390 -14.38 17.54 -5.40
C THR A 390 -13.89 17.72 -6.84
N ALA A 391 -12.78 18.43 -7.05
CA ALA A 391 -12.14 18.54 -8.37
C ALA A 391 -11.70 17.17 -8.92
N ALA A 392 -11.06 16.34 -8.09
CA ALA A 392 -10.63 15.00 -8.50
C ALA A 392 -11.80 14.05 -8.79
N ARG A 393 -12.91 14.16 -8.05
CA ARG A 393 -14.13 13.38 -8.30
C ARG A 393 -14.77 13.76 -9.63
N THR A 394 -14.89 15.05 -9.91
CA THR A 394 -15.45 15.57 -11.16
C THR A 394 -14.62 15.11 -12.37
N ALA A 395 -13.28 15.18 -12.28
CA ALA A 395 -12.39 14.70 -13.32
C ALA A 395 -12.54 13.18 -13.59
N ARG A 396 -12.67 12.37 -12.54
CA ARG A 396 -12.95 10.93 -12.67
C ARG A 396 -14.26 10.67 -13.39
N ASP A 397 -15.32 11.38 -13.01
CA ASP A 397 -16.67 11.17 -13.55
C ASP A 397 -16.75 11.57 -15.04
N ILE A 398 -16.04 12.64 -15.45
CA ILE A 398 -15.90 13.04 -16.86
C ILE A 398 -15.19 11.95 -17.68
N ILE A 399 -14.08 11.40 -17.18
CA ILE A 399 -13.33 10.34 -17.89
C ILE A 399 -14.19 9.08 -18.02
N LYS A 400 -14.91 8.71 -16.95
CA LYS A 400 -15.82 7.55 -16.97
C LYS A 400 -16.93 7.72 -18.02
N GLY A 401 -17.56 8.89 -18.08
CA GLY A 401 -18.57 9.19 -19.11
C GLY A 401 -18.03 9.09 -20.53
N ARG A 402 -16.79 9.53 -20.75
CA ARG A 402 -16.12 9.45 -22.05
C ARG A 402 -15.82 8.00 -22.47
N ILE A 403 -15.45 7.14 -21.52
CA ILE A 403 -15.27 5.69 -21.73
C ILE A 403 -16.59 5.02 -22.13
N GLU A 404 -17.67 5.35 -21.42
CA GLU A 404 -19.01 4.81 -21.70
C GLU A 404 -19.52 5.25 -23.08
N ALA A 405 -19.29 6.50 -23.46
CA ALA A 405 -19.64 7.01 -24.80
C ALA A 405 -18.87 6.30 -25.93
N MET A 406 -17.55 6.09 -25.77
CA MET A 406 -16.77 5.33 -26.76
C MET A 406 -17.21 3.86 -26.85
N ALA A 407 -17.57 3.24 -25.72
CA ALA A 407 -18.08 1.88 -25.69
C ALA A 407 -19.47 1.76 -26.35
N ALA A 408 -20.32 2.78 -26.21
CA ALA A 408 -21.59 2.88 -26.92
C ALA A 408 -21.38 3.02 -28.43
N HIS A 409 -20.49 3.93 -28.86
CA HIS A 409 -20.20 4.15 -30.28
C HIS A 409 -19.61 2.90 -30.95
N ARG A 410 -18.71 2.17 -30.27
CA ARG A 410 -18.18 0.89 -30.76
C ARG A 410 -19.26 -0.16 -30.93
N ARG A 411 -20.23 -0.24 -30.01
CA ARG A 411 -21.38 -1.18 -30.13
C ARG A 411 -22.25 -0.84 -31.33
N GLN A 412 -22.52 0.45 -31.56
CA GLN A 412 -23.28 0.91 -32.72
C GLN A 412 -22.59 0.57 -34.04
N LEU A 413 -21.27 0.78 -34.14
CA LEU A 413 -20.47 0.42 -35.32
C LEU A 413 -20.50 -1.09 -35.61
N MET A 414 -20.43 -1.92 -34.57
CA MET A 414 -20.49 -3.38 -34.70
C MET A 414 -21.89 -3.86 -35.11
N GLN A 415 -22.95 -3.14 -34.74
CA GLN A 415 -24.33 -3.46 -35.16
C GLN A 415 -24.61 -3.03 -36.60
N SER A 416 -24.00 -1.95 -37.08
CA SER A 416 -24.12 -1.49 -38.48
C SER A 416 -23.23 -2.23 -39.48
N ALA A 417 -22.38 -3.15 -39.02
CA ALA A 417 -21.42 -3.88 -39.86
C ALA A 417 -22.03 -5.10 -40.58
N THR A 418 -23.25 -4.99 -41.09
CA THR A 418 -23.94 -6.04 -41.85
C THR A 418 -23.61 -6.03 -43.35
N ASP A 419 -23.16 -4.89 -43.89
CA ASP A 419 -22.79 -4.77 -45.31
C ASP A 419 -21.32 -5.18 -45.56
N PRO A 420 -21.05 -6.14 -46.47
CA PRO A 420 -19.71 -6.70 -46.67
C PRO A 420 -18.69 -5.69 -47.22
N VAL A 421 -19.14 -4.64 -47.93
CA VAL A 421 -18.28 -3.59 -48.50
C VAL A 421 -17.77 -2.62 -47.42
N LEU A 422 -18.58 -2.34 -46.40
CA LEU A 422 -18.25 -1.39 -45.33
C LEU A 422 -17.65 -2.06 -44.09
N ALA A 423 -17.83 -3.38 -43.94
CA ALA A 423 -17.40 -4.15 -42.77
C ALA A 423 -15.91 -3.96 -42.42
N ALA A 424 -15.01 -3.95 -43.41
CA ALA A 424 -13.58 -3.77 -43.17
C ALA A 424 -13.24 -2.38 -42.60
N THR A 425 -13.88 -1.32 -43.10
CA THR A 425 -13.67 0.05 -42.62
C THR A 425 -14.25 0.25 -41.22
N MET A 426 -15.43 -0.32 -40.95
CA MET A 426 -16.09 -0.28 -39.64
C MET A 426 -15.29 -1.06 -38.58
N LEU A 427 -14.72 -2.21 -38.93
CA LEU A 427 -13.85 -2.99 -38.05
C LEU A 427 -12.56 -2.23 -37.71
N ALA A 428 -11.91 -1.61 -38.70
CA ALA A 428 -10.74 -0.78 -38.46
C ALA A 428 -11.05 0.43 -37.56
N GLN A 429 -12.23 1.04 -37.73
CA GLN A 429 -12.69 2.15 -36.88
C GLN A 429 -13.02 1.67 -35.45
N ALA A 430 -13.61 0.49 -35.29
CA ALA A 430 -13.88 -0.14 -34.01
C ALA A 430 -12.59 -0.48 -33.24
N GLU A 431 -11.53 -0.92 -33.93
CA GLU A 431 -10.22 -1.16 -33.34
C GLU A 431 -9.55 0.14 -32.86
N ARG A 432 -9.61 1.22 -33.66
CA ARG A 432 -9.13 2.54 -33.23
C ARG A 432 -9.84 3.04 -31.97
N LEU A 433 -11.17 2.85 -31.90
CA LEU A 433 -11.95 3.17 -30.70
C LEU A 433 -11.58 2.29 -29.51
N ARG A 434 -11.29 1.00 -29.73
CA ARG A 434 -10.81 0.10 -28.67
C ARG A 434 -9.45 0.55 -28.12
N GLN A 435 -8.52 0.97 -28.99
CA GLN A 435 -7.22 1.51 -28.58
C GLN A 435 -7.37 2.85 -27.83
N ALA A 436 -8.26 3.74 -28.29
CA ALA A 436 -8.57 4.99 -27.60
C ALA A 436 -9.21 4.76 -26.22
N GLN A 437 -10.15 3.80 -26.13
CA GLN A 437 -10.78 3.39 -24.88
C GLN A 437 -9.75 2.84 -23.87
N ALA A 438 -8.74 2.08 -24.34
CA ALA A 438 -7.67 1.58 -23.49
C ALA A 438 -6.78 2.71 -22.92
N ARG A 439 -6.50 3.76 -23.71
CA ARG A 439 -5.77 4.95 -23.24
C ARG A 439 -6.54 5.71 -22.16
N GLU A 440 -7.86 5.83 -22.34
CA GLU A 440 -8.75 6.48 -21.37
C GLU A 440 -8.90 5.67 -20.07
N MET A 441 -8.91 4.33 -20.14
CA MET A 441 -8.88 3.47 -18.95
C MET A 441 -7.61 3.70 -18.10
N MET A 442 -6.46 3.93 -18.74
CA MET A 442 -5.24 4.31 -18.02
C MET A 442 -5.33 5.70 -17.40
N ALA A 443 -6.01 6.64 -18.05
CA ALA A 443 -6.28 7.97 -17.49
C ALA A 443 -7.23 7.89 -16.27
N LEU A 444 -8.25 7.02 -16.33
CA LEU A 444 -9.17 6.76 -15.22
C LEU A 444 -8.41 6.21 -14.00
N ALA A 445 -7.53 5.23 -14.19
CA ALA A 445 -6.71 4.67 -13.11
C ALA A 445 -5.83 5.74 -12.43
N ARG A 446 -5.25 6.66 -13.22
CA ARG A 446 -4.48 7.81 -12.68
C ARG A 446 -5.38 8.78 -11.91
N ALA A 447 -6.60 9.02 -12.39
CA ALA A 447 -7.57 9.89 -11.72
C ALA A 447 -8.06 9.30 -10.39
N GLU A 448 -8.29 7.98 -10.33
CA GLU A 448 -8.64 7.27 -9.09
C GLU A 448 -7.50 7.29 -8.08
N ALA A 449 -6.25 7.12 -8.52
CA ALA A 449 -5.09 7.28 -7.66
C ALA A 449 -5.01 8.71 -7.07
N ARG A 450 -5.25 9.74 -7.89
CA ARG A 450 -5.29 11.15 -7.43
C ARG A 450 -6.41 11.38 -6.42
N LEU A 451 -7.62 10.86 -6.67
CA LEU A 451 -8.74 10.92 -5.74
C LEU A 451 -8.37 10.28 -4.38
N ALA A 452 -7.76 9.09 -4.40
CA ALA A 452 -7.34 8.40 -3.19
C ALA A 452 -6.27 9.19 -2.41
N THR A 453 -5.32 9.83 -3.10
CA THR A 453 -4.33 10.70 -2.45
C THR A 453 -4.96 11.96 -1.86
N ALA A 454 -5.92 12.58 -2.54
CA ALA A 454 -6.65 13.75 -2.06
C ALA A 454 -7.50 13.40 -0.83
N GLN A 455 -8.17 12.25 -0.82
CA GLN A 455 -8.93 11.75 0.33
C GLN A 455 -8.04 11.48 1.55
N LYS A 456 -6.85 10.87 1.34
CA LYS A 456 -5.87 10.66 2.42
C LYS A 456 -5.34 12.00 2.96
N ALA A 457 -5.09 12.97 2.10
CA ALA A 457 -4.66 14.31 2.51
C ALA A 457 -5.74 15.03 3.33
N ALA A 458 -7.00 14.98 2.88
CA ALA A 458 -8.15 15.53 3.62
C ALA A 458 -8.33 14.84 4.98
N ALA A 459 -8.23 13.51 5.06
CA ALA A 459 -8.31 12.78 6.33
C ALA A 459 -7.20 13.17 7.32
N ARG A 460 -5.97 13.40 6.82
CA ARG A 460 -4.85 13.91 7.64
C ARG A 460 -5.09 15.34 8.15
N ALA A 461 -5.71 16.20 7.34
CA ALA A 461 -6.08 17.56 7.73
C ALA A 461 -7.14 17.55 8.84
N VAL A 462 -8.17 16.71 8.72
CA VAL A 462 -9.20 16.51 9.75
C VAL A 462 -8.59 15.93 11.04
N GLY A 463 -7.69 14.96 10.93
CA GLY A 463 -6.95 14.41 12.07
C GLY A 463 -6.11 15.45 12.80
N ARG A 464 -5.42 16.34 12.06
CA ARG A 464 -4.68 17.47 12.65
C ARG A 464 -5.62 18.47 13.34
N LYS A 465 -6.82 18.72 12.80
CA LYS A 465 -7.83 19.59 13.42
C LYS A 465 -8.30 19.03 14.77
N HIS A 466 -8.54 17.73 14.86
CA HIS A 466 -8.87 17.08 16.14
C HIS A 466 -7.73 17.14 17.15
N ALA A 467 -6.48 16.89 16.71
CA ALA A 467 -5.31 16.99 17.59
C ALA A 467 -5.09 18.42 18.13
N LEU A 468 -5.28 19.45 17.28
CA LEU A 468 -5.19 20.86 17.69
C LEU A 468 -6.30 21.24 18.67
N ALA A 469 -7.53 20.77 18.44
CA ALA A 469 -8.64 20.99 19.36
C ALA A 469 -8.42 20.32 20.73
N GLU A 470 -7.78 19.14 20.76
CA GLU A 470 -7.43 18.45 22.00
C GLU A 470 -6.32 19.17 22.78
N LEU A 471 -5.30 19.69 22.08
CA LEU A 471 -4.25 20.52 22.66
C LEU A 471 -4.83 21.81 23.28
N GLN A 472 -5.72 22.49 22.57
CA GLN A 472 -6.40 23.68 23.09
C GLN A 472 -7.25 23.38 24.34
N ARG A 473 -7.94 22.24 24.39
CA ARG A 473 -8.68 21.80 25.59
C ARG A 473 -7.72 21.54 26.77
N LYS A 474 -6.56 20.94 26.51
CA LYS A 474 -5.54 20.68 27.54
C LYS A 474 -4.93 21.97 28.07
N ASP A 475 -4.66 22.95 27.21
CA ASP A 475 -4.12 24.26 27.62
C ASP A 475 -5.12 25.09 28.42
N VAL A 476 -6.39 25.12 28.01
CA VAL A 476 -7.46 25.76 28.79
C VAL A 476 -7.63 25.09 30.16
N ALA A 477 -7.55 23.76 30.22
CA ALA A 477 -7.59 23.04 31.49
C ALA A 477 -6.36 23.33 32.37
N ARG A 478 -5.17 23.49 31.77
CA ARG A 478 -3.93 23.88 32.46
C ARG A 478 -4.04 25.28 33.06
N HIS A 479 -4.55 26.24 32.29
CA HIS A 479 -4.78 27.60 32.77
C HIS A 479 -5.80 27.65 33.91
N LYS A 480 -6.91 26.89 33.83
CA LYS A 480 -7.88 26.81 34.93
C LYS A 480 -7.27 26.21 36.20
N ARG A 481 -6.41 25.19 36.09
CA ARG A 481 -5.70 24.62 37.25
C ARG A 481 -4.70 25.59 37.87
N HIS A 482 -3.96 26.35 37.06
CA HIS A 482 -3.06 27.40 37.55
C HIS A 482 -3.81 28.56 38.22
N ALA A 483 -4.96 28.98 37.67
CA ALA A 483 -5.81 30.00 38.28
C ALA A 483 -6.46 29.54 39.58
N ALA A 484 -6.83 28.26 39.71
CA ALA A 484 -7.33 27.67 40.95
C ALA A 484 -6.23 27.58 42.03
N ARG A 485 -5.00 27.20 41.65
CA ARG A 485 -3.85 27.18 42.59
C ARG A 485 -3.47 28.56 43.12
N ARG A 486 -3.59 29.61 42.31
CA ARG A 486 -3.36 30.99 42.76
C ARG A 486 -4.42 31.51 43.75
N ARG A 487 -5.62 30.91 43.76
CA ARG A 487 -6.72 31.28 44.66
C ARG A 487 -6.67 30.59 46.03
N ASN A 488 -5.84 29.57 46.20
CA ASN A 488 -5.67 28.84 47.47
C ASN A 488 -4.42 29.27 48.26
N TYR A 489 -3.62 30.21 47.73
CA TYR A 489 -2.35 30.66 48.31
C TYR A 489 -2.28 32.19 48.52
N GLY A 490 -3.41 32.87 48.43
CA GLY A 490 -3.60 34.26 48.86
C GLY A 490 -4.89 34.31 49.64
#